data_AF-A0A960JV87-F1
#
_entry.id   AF-A0A960JV87-F1
#
_cell.length_a   1.000
_cell.length_b   1.000
_cell.length_c   1.000
_cell.angle_alpha   90.00
_cell.angle_beta   90.00
_cell.angle_gamma   90.00
#
_symmetry.space_group_name_H-M   'P 1'
#
loop_
_entity.id
_entity.type
_entity.pdbx_description
1 polymer ?
#
loop_
_entity_poly.entity_id
_entity_poly.type
_entity_poly.pdbx_seq_one_letter_code
_entity_poly.pdbx_strand_id
1 'polypeptide(L)'
;IQELEGIFRGAGWNVIKVIWGSGWDELIEADSEGVLLKKMNETVDGQFQRFTVEDGAYAREHFFGPDPRLREMVEHMGDDQLRWLPRGGHDARKLYAAYKAATEQTNAPTVILAKTVKGWTLGADVEGRNSTHQIKKLSNKQLRDLRIRLHLESEIPEDSLADGVEAPYYRPPAGSPAHHYMMAKRRGLGGSLPRRQVQNRRPLTLPNESVFEEFRAGSKKVPASTTTAFTRMLRAFARDDKFGPRVVPIIPDEARTFGMDSLFKEFGIYAPAGQKYEPVDHHLLLSYHESKDGQLLEEGITEAGAMASWTAAATSYATRGVPMVPFFTFYSMFGFQRVGDLIWAAADARAKGFLLGATAGRTTLMGEGLQHQDGHSLVLASTVPACQAYDPAFAYETAEIIRHGIHRMYGPNPEDVFYYLALYNENYLMPPLPDDPQVVEGIVSGLYRWANAPDTEGPRATLIFSGSAHSAVREAAT
;
A
#
# COMPACT_ATOMS: atom_id res chain seq x y z
N ILE A 1 16.21 -5.17 -18.29
CA ILE A 1 15.29 -6.35 -18.42
C ILE A 1 15.89 -7.61 -17.79
N GLN A 2 17.11 -8.02 -18.18
CA GLN A 2 17.73 -9.26 -17.68
C GLN A 2 17.90 -9.26 -16.16
N GLU A 3 18.28 -8.13 -15.57
CA GLU A 3 18.36 -7.95 -14.11
C GLU A 3 17.04 -8.29 -13.42
N LEU A 4 15.93 -7.70 -13.88
CA LEU A 4 14.59 -7.97 -13.34
C LEU A 4 14.19 -9.43 -13.52
N GLU A 5 14.47 -10.05 -14.66
CA GLU A 5 14.20 -11.47 -14.84
C GLU A 5 14.96 -12.33 -13.81
N GLY A 6 16.25 -12.05 -13.59
CA GLY A 6 17.06 -12.76 -12.61
C GLY A 6 16.50 -12.64 -11.19
N ILE A 7 16.19 -11.42 -10.75
CA ILE A 7 15.62 -11.15 -9.42
C ILE A 7 14.27 -11.84 -9.24
N PHE A 8 13.34 -11.66 -10.19
CA PHE A 8 11.99 -12.20 -10.07
C PHE A 8 11.96 -13.74 -10.17
N ARG A 9 12.72 -14.34 -11.09
CA ARG A 9 12.84 -15.81 -11.15
C ARG A 9 13.49 -16.35 -9.88
N GLY A 10 14.54 -15.68 -9.37
CA GLY A 10 15.18 -16.04 -8.10
C GLY A 10 14.22 -15.99 -6.91
N ALA A 11 13.24 -15.07 -6.95
CA ALA A 11 12.15 -14.97 -5.97
C ALA A 11 10.96 -15.92 -6.24
N GLY A 12 11.07 -16.84 -7.19
CA GLY A 12 10.03 -17.84 -7.50
C GLY A 12 8.86 -17.33 -8.34
N TRP A 13 8.98 -16.16 -8.98
CA TRP A 13 7.92 -15.62 -9.84
C TRP A 13 7.95 -16.26 -11.23
N ASN A 14 6.77 -16.35 -11.85
CA ASN A 14 6.65 -16.57 -13.28
C ASN A 14 7.04 -15.28 -14.04
N VAL A 15 8.07 -15.33 -14.88
CA VAL A 15 8.53 -14.17 -15.65
C VAL A 15 8.19 -14.36 -17.13
N ILE A 16 7.39 -13.44 -17.67
CA ILE A 16 7.04 -13.37 -19.09
C ILE A 16 7.70 -12.13 -19.70
N LYS A 17 8.60 -12.34 -20.67
CA LYS A 17 9.30 -11.27 -21.38
C LYS A 17 8.60 -10.94 -22.70
N VAL A 18 8.14 -9.71 -22.86
CA VAL A 18 7.51 -9.22 -24.10
C VAL A 18 8.48 -8.25 -24.77
N ILE A 19 9.44 -8.80 -25.52
CA ILE A 19 10.62 -8.05 -26.00
C ILE A 19 10.43 -7.52 -27.42
N TRP A 20 10.02 -8.40 -28.34
CA TRP A 20 9.95 -8.12 -29.77
C TRP A 20 8.50 -8.23 -30.26
N GLY A 21 8.10 -7.31 -31.14
CA GLY A 21 6.79 -7.36 -31.80
C GLY A 21 6.81 -8.29 -33.00
N SER A 22 5.64 -8.51 -33.61
CA SER A 22 5.46 -9.54 -34.66
C SER A 22 6.31 -9.32 -35.91
N GLY A 23 6.75 -8.08 -36.17
CA GLY A 23 7.68 -7.79 -37.28
C GLY A 23 9.05 -8.45 -37.15
N TRP A 24 9.41 -8.98 -35.97
CA TRP A 24 10.63 -9.75 -35.75
C TRP A 24 10.44 -11.26 -35.92
N ASP A 25 9.21 -11.77 -35.99
CA ASP A 25 8.95 -13.21 -35.91
C ASP A 25 9.62 -13.97 -37.06
N GLU A 26 9.48 -13.48 -38.29
CA GLU A 26 10.11 -14.09 -39.48
C GLU A 26 11.65 -14.05 -39.41
N LEU A 27 12.22 -12.96 -38.90
CA LEU A 27 13.68 -12.84 -38.72
C LEU A 27 14.20 -13.81 -37.65
N ILE A 28 13.45 -13.98 -36.55
CA ILE A 28 13.82 -14.91 -35.48
C ILE A 28 13.67 -16.36 -35.95
N GLU A 29 12.62 -16.67 -36.70
CA GLU A 29 12.41 -18.01 -37.28
C GLU A 29 13.50 -18.37 -38.30
N ALA A 30 13.99 -17.38 -39.06
CA ALA A 30 15.09 -17.55 -40.01
C ALA A 30 16.49 -17.66 -39.36
N ASP A 31 16.65 -17.34 -38.07
CA ASP A 31 17.95 -17.35 -37.36
C ASP A 31 18.41 -18.78 -36.99
N SER A 32 18.69 -19.62 -37.98
CA SER A 32 19.10 -21.02 -37.76
C SER A 32 20.46 -21.16 -37.06
N GLU A 33 21.31 -20.14 -37.13
CA GLU A 33 22.66 -20.12 -36.55
C GLU A 33 22.71 -19.40 -35.18
N GLY A 34 21.60 -18.84 -34.70
CA GLY A 34 21.51 -18.15 -33.41
C GLY A 34 22.26 -16.81 -33.35
N VAL A 35 22.63 -16.25 -34.49
CA VAL A 35 23.45 -15.04 -34.61
C VAL A 35 22.63 -13.82 -34.22
N LEU A 36 21.36 -13.78 -34.61
CA LEU A 36 20.44 -12.69 -34.26
C LEU A 36 20.17 -12.72 -32.77
N LEU A 37 19.88 -13.90 -32.21
CA LEU A 37 19.71 -14.09 -30.78
C LEU A 37 20.96 -13.64 -30.00
N LYS A 38 22.16 -14.03 -30.45
CA LYS A 38 23.42 -13.60 -29.84
C LYS A 38 23.55 -12.08 -29.85
N LYS A 39 23.35 -11.44 -31.01
CA LYS A 39 23.42 -9.98 -31.15
C LYS A 39 22.40 -9.27 -30.26
N MET A 40 21.18 -9.78 -30.17
CA MET A 40 20.13 -9.25 -29.28
C MET A 40 20.54 -9.31 -27.81
N ASN A 41 21.20 -10.39 -27.38
CA ASN A 41 21.64 -10.57 -25.99
C ASN A 41 22.88 -9.73 -25.65
N GLU A 42 23.81 -9.55 -26.58
CA GLU A 42 25.04 -8.76 -26.38
C GLU A 42 24.78 -7.24 -26.47
N THR A 43 23.68 -6.83 -27.13
CA THR A 43 23.33 -5.41 -27.25
C THR A 43 22.78 -4.87 -25.93
N VAL A 44 23.52 -3.94 -25.32
CA VAL A 44 23.14 -3.30 -24.05
C VAL A 44 22.02 -2.26 -24.22
N ASP A 45 21.33 -1.94 -23.12
CA ASP A 45 20.18 -1.02 -23.11
C ASP A 45 20.51 0.36 -23.71
N GLY A 46 21.69 0.92 -23.43
CA GLY A 46 22.15 2.20 -24.00
C GLY A 46 22.24 2.17 -25.53
N GLN A 47 22.69 1.04 -26.10
CA GLN A 47 22.75 0.86 -27.55
C GLN A 47 21.34 0.69 -28.15
N PHE A 48 20.44 -0.02 -27.47
CA PHE A 48 19.03 -0.08 -27.90
C PHE A 48 18.33 1.28 -27.86
N GLN A 49 18.70 2.18 -26.92
CA GLN A 49 18.21 3.56 -26.96
C GLN A 49 18.76 4.31 -28.16
N ARG A 50 20.05 4.14 -28.49
CA ARG A 50 20.65 4.73 -29.70
C ARG A 50 19.91 4.29 -30.97
N PHE A 51 19.62 3.00 -31.12
CA PHE A 51 18.85 2.48 -32.26
C PHE A 51 17.41 3.02 -32.35
N THR A 52 16.87 3.58 -31.27
CA THR A 52 15.52 4.16 -31.27
C THR A 52 15.49 5.59 -31.79
N VAL A 53 16.59 6.33 -31.60
CA VAL A 53 16.67 7.75 -31.99
C VAL A 53 17.31 7.95 -33.37
N GLU A 54 18.10 6.99 -33.83
CA GLU A 54 18.72 7.00 -35.14
C GLU A 54 17.79 6.43 -36.23
N ASP A 55 18.22 6.53 -37.49
CA ASP A 55 17.49 6.00 -38.63
C ASP A 55 17.77 4.50 -38.89
N GLY A 56 17.09 3.95 -39.90
CA GLY A 56 17.24 2.55 -40.27
C GLY A 56 18.61 2.22 -40.87
N ALA A 57 19.26 3.16 -41.54
CA ALA A 57 20.60 2.98 -42.09
C ALA A 57 21.61 2.75 -40.95
N TYR A 58 21.51 3.54 -39.87
CA TYR A 58 22.32 3.33 -38.68
C TYR A 58 22.08 1.96 -38.05
N ALA A 59 20.81 1.52 -37.94
CA ALA A 59 20.48 0.18 -37.43
C ALA A 59 21.04 -0.93 -38.34
N ARG A 60 20.94 -0.77 -39.67
CA ARG A 60 21.53 -1.70 -40.64
C ARG A 60 23.03 -1.82 -40.45
N GLU A 61 23.74 -0.70 -40.31
CA GLU A 61 25.20 -0.70 -40.19
C GLU A 61 25.69 -1.22 -38.84
N HIS A 62 25.03 -0.85 -37.73
CA HIS A 62 25.57 -1.04 -36.38
C HIS A 62 24.92 -2.21 -35.61
N PHE A 63 23.67 -2.58 -35.94
CA PHE A 63 23.03 -3.78 -35.39
C PHE A 63 23.27 -5.00 -36.27
N PHE A 64 22.85 -4.94 -37.54
CA PHE A 64 22.94 -6.07 -38.47
C PHE A 64 24.30 -6.15 -39.18
N GLY A 65 24.95 -5.02 -39.45
CA GLY A 65 26.16 -4.94 -40.27
C GLY A 65 27.43 -5.59 -39.72
N PRO A 66 27.68 -5.66 -38.38
CA PRO A 66 28.91 -6.25 -37.86
C PRO A 66 29.05 -7.76 -38.13
N ASP A 67 27.97 -8.45 -38.49
CA ASP A 67 28.00 -9.85 -38.91
C ASP A 67 27.40 -9.99 -40.32
N PRO A 68 28.13 -10.48 -41.33
CA PRO A 68 27.63 -10.63 -42.69
C PRO A 68 26.33 -11.42 -42.79
N ARG A 69 26.13 -12.43 -41.93
CA ARG A 69 24.91 -13.25 -41.90
C ARG A 69 23.70 -12.43 -41.47
N LEU A 70 23.87 -11.58 -40.46
CA LEU A 70 22.81 -10.67 -40.01
C LEU A 70 22.47 -9.61 -41.06
N ARG A 71 23.49 -9.15 -41.81
CA ARG A 71 23.27 -8.22 -42.92
C ARG A 71 22.44 -8.85 -44.03
N GLU A 72 22.78 -10.09 -44.43
CA GLU A 72 22.03 -10.88 -45.41
C GLU A 72 20.57 -11.07 -45.01
N MET A 73 20.30 -11.38 -43.73
CA MET A 73 18.95 -11.54 -43.19
C MET A 73 18.03 -10.34 -43.43
N VAL A 74 18.56 -9.13 -43.58
CA VAL A 74 17.78 -7.90 -43.75
C VAL A 74 18.01 -7.19 -45.09
N GLU A 75 18.68 -7.82 -46.05
CA GLU A 75 18.94 -7.22 -47.37
C GLU A 75 17.66 -6.84 -48.12
N HIS A 76 16.60 -7.63 -47.95
CA HIS A 76 15.30 -7.41 -48.57
C HIS A 76 14.47 -6.31 -47.88
N MET A 77 14.87 -5.88 -46.68
CA MET A 77 14.16 -4.86 -45.91
C MET A 77 14.73 -3.48 -46.24
N GLY A 78 13.87 -2.48 -46.47
CA GLY A 78 14.28 -1.08 -46.55
C GLY A 78 14.62 -0.47 -45.19
N ASP A 79 15.34 0.66 -45.17
CA ASP A 79 15.75 1.31 -43.92
C ASP A 79 14.54 1.76 -43.08
N ASP A 80 13.45 2.22 -43.70
CA ASP A 80 12.22 2.53 -42.96
C ASP A 80 11.64 1.28 -42.26
N GLN A 81 11.65 0.12 -42.92
CA GLN A 81 11.18 -1.12 -42.30
C GLN A 81 12.05 -1.51 -41.10
N LEU A 82 13.38 -1.35 -41.22
CA LEU A 82 14.30 -1.59 -40.11
C LEU A 82 14.09 -0.62 -38.94
N ARG A 83 13.88 0.66 -39.24
CA ARG A 83 13.57 1.68 -38.23
C ARG A 83 12.31 1.33 -37.45
N TRP A 84 11.31 0.76 -38.12
CA TRP A 84 10.00 0.48 -37.55
C TRP A 84 9.81 -0.93 -36.99
N LEU A 85 10.87 -1.75 -36.95
CA LEU A 85 10.83 -3.06 -36.31
C LEU A 85 10.35 -2.95 -34.84
N PRO A 86 9.16 -3.50 -34.51
CA PRO A 86 8.45 -3.11 -33.30
C PRO A 86 9.04 -3.76 -32.04
N ARG A 87 9.05 -3.03 -30.92
CA ARG A 87 9.23 -3.62 -29.60
C ARG A 87 7.93 -4.31 -29.17
N GLY A 88 8.04 -5.41 -28.44
CA GLY A 88 6.89 -6.26 -28.10
C GLY A 88 5.84 -5.57 -27.24
N GLY A 89 6.22 -4.61 -26.40
CA GLY A 89 5.29 -3.82 -25.60
C GLY A 89 4.37 -2.89 -26.41
N HIS A 90 4.60 -2.76 -27.72
CA HIS A 90 3.73 -2.03 -28.65
C HIS A 90 2.93 -2.96 -29.57
N ASP A 91 3.03 -4.27 -29.36
CA ASP A 91 2.30 -5.28 -30.12
C ASP A 91 1.18 -5.89 -29.27
N ALA A 92 -0.07 -5.60 -29.65
CA ALA A 92 -1.25 -6.06 -28.93
C ALA A 92 -1.38 -7.60 -28.88
N ARG A 93 -0.87 -8.33 -29.89
CA ARG A 93 -0.91 -9.80 -29.91
C ARG A 93 0.06 -10.37 -28.88
N LYS A 94 1.27 -9.81 -28.81
CA LYS A 94 2.30 -10.23 -27.85
C LYS A 94 1.88 -9.89 -26.41
N LEU A 95 1.30 -8.71 -26.18
CA LEU A 95 0.73 -8.33 -24.89
C LEU A 95 -0.43 -9.26 -24.49
N TYR A 96 -1.38 -9.52 -25.40
CA TYR A 96 -2.50 -10.43 -25.11
C TYR A 96 -2.01 -11.82 -24.71
N ALA A 97 -1.06 -12.39 -25.45
CA ALA A 97 -0.48 -13.70 -25.13
C ALA A 97 0.14 -13.71 -23.72
N ALA A 98 0.87 -12.65 -23.35
CA ALA A 98 1.46 -12.53 -22.02
C ALA A 98 0.41 -12.43 -20.90
N TYR A 99 -0.62 -11.59 -21.07
CA TYR A 99 -1.70 -11.47 -20.08
C TYR A 99 -2.51 -12.76 -19.95
N LYS A 100 -2.79 -13.43 -21.08
CA LYS A 100 -3.49 -14.72 -21.08
C LYS A 100 -2.72 -15.78 -20.29
N ALA A 101 -1.44 -15.95 -20.58
CA ALA A 101 -0.55 -16.86 -19.85
C ALA A 101 -0.45 -16.49 -18.36
N ALA A 102 -0.40 -15.19 -18.02
CA ALA A 102 -0.38 -14.74 -16.63
C ALA A 102 -1.66 -15.08 -15.87
N THR A 103 -2.84 -14.98 -16.50
CA THR A 103 -4.12 -15.31 -15.86
C THR A 103 -4.39 -16.80 -15.70
N GLU A 104 -3.66 -17.64 -16.43
CA GLU A 104 -3.76 -19.11 -16.37
C GLU A 104 -2.75 -19.73 -15.39
N GLN A 105 -1.78 -18.93 -14.92
CA GLN A 105 -0.81 -19.37 -13.92
C GLN A 105 -1.43 -19.44 -12.53
N THR A 106 -1.30 -20.59 -11.85
CA THR A 106 -1.93 -20.83 -10.54
C THR A 106 -0.95 -20.94 -9.39
N ASN A 107 0.33 -21.22 -9.66
CA ASN A 107 1.27 -21.67 -8.61
C ASN A 107 2.26 -20.59 -8.16
N ALA A 108 2.29 -19.44 -8.83
CA ALA A 108 3.19 -18.34 -8.50
C ALA A 108 2.63 -17.00 -9.03
N PRO A 109 2.98 -15.87 -8.41
CA PRO A 109 2.73 -14.56 -9.01
C PRO A 109 3.47 -14.43 -10.35
N THR A 110 2.93 -13.60 -11.26
CA THR A 110 3.51 -13.35 -12.59
C THR A 110 3.95 -11.91 -12.73
N VAL A 111 5.15 -11.70 -13.29
CA VAL A 111 5.63 -10.39 -13.75
C VAL A 111 5.76 -10.40 -15.28
N ILE A 112 5.20 -9.37 -15.92
CA ILE A 112 5.31 -9.17 -17.38
C ILE A 112 6.32 -8.04 -17.63
N LEU A 113 7.45 -8.37 -18.24
CA LEU A 113 8.50 -7.42 -18.60
C LEU A 113 8.29 -6.97 -20.06
N ALA A 114 7.52 -5.90 -20.25
CA ALA A 114 7.22 -5.35 -21.56
C ALA A 114 8.27 -4.32 -22.02
N LYS A 115 8.98 -4.62 -23.11
CA LYS A 115 9.94 -3.71 -23.74
C LYS A 115 9.17 -2.68 -24.58
N THR A 116 9.25 -1.41 -24.21
CA THR A 116 8.55 -0.29 -24.89
C THR A 116 9.53 0.80 -25.31
N VAL A 117 9.07 1.77 -26.10
CA VAL A 117 9.80 3.02 -26.38
C VAL A 117 9.21 4.14 -25.53
N LYS A 118 10.05 4.85 -24.76
CA LYS A 118 9.61 6.03 -24.00
C LYS A 118 9.26 7.16 -24.98
N GLY A 119 8.08 7.77 -24.79
CA GLY A 119 7.59 8.80 -25.70
C GLY A 119 7.24 8.28 -27.10
N TRP A 120 6.96 6.97 -27.24
CA TRP A 120 6.50 6.39 -28.49
C TRP A 120 5.35 7.21 -29.09
N THR A 121 5.40 7.48 -30.39
CA THR A 121 4.47 8.32 -31.17
C THR A 121 4.55 9.82 -30.96
N LEU A 122 5.28 10.33 -29.96
CA LEU A 122 5.33 11.76 -29.67
C LEU A 122 6.33 12.56 -30.55
N GLY A 123 6.90 11.91 -31.57
CA GLY A 123 7.83 12.54 -32.52
C GLY A 123 9.29 12.50 -32.09
N ALA A 124 10.18 12.89 -33.02
CA ALA A 124 11.63 12.70 -32.90
C ALA A 124 12.27 13.45 -31.71
N ASP A 125 11.64 14.52 -31.20
CA ASP A 125 12.16 15.31 -30.10
C ASP A 125 11.93 14.66 -28.72
N VAL A 126 11.01 13.70 -28.64
CA VAL A 126 10.58 13.06 -27.38
C VAL A 126 10.84 11.56 -27.39
N GLU A 127 10.64 10.91 -28.52
CA GLU A 127 10.74 9.46 -28.66
C GLU A 127 12.16 8.95 -28.44
N GLY A 128 12.33 8.05 -27.47
CA GLY A 128 13.64 7.48 -27.12
C GLY A 128 14.62 8.48 -26.48
N ARG A 129 14.18 9.70 -26.15
CA ARG A 129 15.04 10.76 -25.60
C ARG A 129 14.80 10.99 -24.11
N ASN A 130 15.86 11.41 -23.43
CA ASN A 130 15.83 11.86 -22.03
C ASN A 130 15.42 13.35 -21.94
N SER A 131 14.31 13.72 -22.58
CA SER A 131 13.75 15.07 -22.45
C SER A 131 13.19 15.26 -21.03
N THR A 132 13.29 16.49 -20.50
CA THR A 132 12.78 16.82 -19.17
C THR A 132 11.26 16.69 -19.16
N HIS A 133 10.70 16.24 -18.04
CA HIS A 133 9.24 16.21 -17.80
C HIS A 133 8.58 17.61 -17.85
N GLN A 134 9.35 18.68 -18.10
CA GLN A 134 8.89 20.07 -18.19
C GLN A 134 8.49 20.52 -19.61
N ILE A 135 8.53 19.64 -20.63
CA ILE A 135 7.88 19.94 -21.92
C ILE A 135 6.36 19.95 -21.67
N LYS A 136 5.84 21.11 -21.26
CA LYS A 136 4.44 21.29 -20.81
C LYS A 136 3.41 21.18 -21.94
N LYS A 137 3.81 21.40 -23.19
CA LYS A 137 2.93 21.39 -24.37
C LYS A 137 3.68 20.88 -25.61
N LEU A 138 3.04 20.02 -26.40
CA LEU A 138 3.47 19.72 -27.75
C LEU A 138 3.23 20.94 -28.64
N SER A 139 4.13 21.19 -29.60
CA SER A 139 3.87 22.19 -30.64
C SER A 139 2.78 21.72 -31.60
N ASN A 140 2.13 22.64 -32.31
CA ASN A 140 1.13 22.29 -33.31
C ASN A 140 1.67 21.38 -34.42
N LYS A 141 2.95 21.54 -34.79
CA LYS A 141 3.62 20.61 -35.69
C LYS A 141 3.67 19.20 -35.09
N GLN A 142 4.10 19.06 -33.84
CA GLN A 142 4.16 17.77 -33.16
C GLN A 142 2.77 17.13 -33.00
N LEU A 143 1.71 17.94 -32.81
CA LEU A 143 0.32 17.46 -32.79
C LEU A 143 -0.15 16.95 -34.15
N ARG A 144 0.22 17.63 -35.26
CA ARG A 144 -0.05 17.15 -36.63
C ARG A 144 0.69 15.84 -36.92
N ASP A 145 1.96 15.76 -36.52
CA ASP A 145 2.77 14.54 -36.66
C ASP A 145 2.14 13.38 -35.85
N LEU A 146 1.69 13.64 -34.62
CA LEU A 146 0.99 12.66 -33.77
C LEU A 146 -0.34 12.21 -34.39
N ARG A 147 -1.13 13.14 -34.92
CA ARG A 147 -2.41 12.85 -35.61
C ARG A 147 -2.21 11.87 -36.76
N ILE A 148 -1.23 12.13 -37.64
CA ILE A 148 -0.92 11.27 -38.79
C ILE A 148 -0.47 9.90 -38.29
N ARG A 149 0.38 9.89 -37.27
CA ARG A 149 0.96 8.65 -36.74
C ARG A 149 -0.03 7.75 -36.02
N LEU A 150 -1.07 8.33 -35.43
CA LEU A 150 -2.18 7.59 -34.82
C LEU A 150 -3.32 7.29 -35.81
N HIS A 151 -3.15 7.65 -37.09
CA HIS A 151 -4.15 7.48 -38.14
C HIS A 151 -5.49 8.16 -37.81
N LEU A 152 -5.44 9.36 -37.23
CA LEU A 152 -6.61 10.14 -36.78
C LEU A 152 -7.00 11.22 -37.80
N GLU A 153 -6.55 11.13 -39.05
CA GLU A 153 -6.75 12.18 -40.04
C GLU A 153 -8.22 12.38 -40.42
N SER A 154 -9.01 11.30 -40.42
CA SER A 154 -10.46 11.34 -40.65
C SER A 154 -11.23 11.92 -39.45
N GLU A 155 -10.63 11.87 -38.26
CA GLU A 155 -11.31 12.15 -37.00
C GLU A 155 -11.03 13.57 -36.48
N ILE A 156 -9.85 14.09 -36.78
CA ILE A 156 -9.38 15.41 -36.34
C ILE A 156 -8.98 16.17 -37.61
N PRO A 157 -9.74 17.19 -38.06
CA PRO A 157 -9.35 17.99 -39.22
C PRO A 157 -8.05 18.78 -38.97
N GLU A 158 -7.22 18.98 -39.99
CA GLU A 158 -5.93 19.68 -39.82
C GLU A 158 -6.09 21.13 -39.32
N ASP A 159 -7.13 21.83 -39.78
CA ASP A 159 -7.43 23.21 -39.36
C ASP A 159 -7.71 23.33 -37.86
N SER A 160 -8.13 22.23 -37.20
CA SER A 160 -8.32 22.20 -35.75
C SER A 160 -7.01 22.22 -34.95
N LEU A 161 -5.87 22.10 -35.64
CA LEU A 161 -4.52 22.17 -35.09
C LEU A 161 -3.74 23.40 -35.61
N ALA A 162 -4.45 24.41 -36.13
CA ALA A 162 -3.85 25.66 -36.60
C ALA A 162 -3.21 26.48 -35.46
N ASP A 163 -2.30 27.38 -35.83
CA ASP A 163 -1.60 28.23 -34.86
C ASP A 163 -2.57 29.18 -34.13
N GLY A 164 -2.48 29.18 -32.79
CA GLY A 164 -3.42 29.91 -31.93
C GLY A 164 -4.73 29.17 -31.63
N VAL A 165 -4.97 27.98 -32.19
CA VAL A 165 -6.13 27.14 -31.89
C VAL A 165 -5.78 26.14 -30.78
N GLU A 166 -6.68 25.99 -29.80
CA GLU A 166 -6.54 24.96 -28.77
C GLU A 166 -6.90 23.58 -29.35
N ALA A 167 -6.01 22.61 -29.21
CA ALA A 167 -6.19 21.28 -29.76
C ALA A 167 -7.45 20.61 -29.19
N PRO A 168 -8.34 20.06 -30.03
CA PRO A 168 -9.61 19.52 -29.58
C PRO A 168 -9.44 18.18 -28.86
N TYR A 169 -10.33 17.90 -27.90
CA TYR A 169 -10.56 16.55 -27.44
C TYR A 169 -11.36 15.77 -28.48
N TYR A 170 -10.90 14.57 -28.83
CA TYR A 170 -11.68 13.64 -29.66
C TYR A 170 -12.50 12.68 -28.80
N ARG A 171 -13.78 12.55 -29.13
CA ARG A 171 -14.68 11.53 -28.58
C ARG A 171 -15.35 10.81 -29.75
N PRO A 172 -15.20 9.48 -29.88
CA PRO A 172 -15.92 8.72 -30.91
C PRO A 172 -17.42 9.01 -30.84
N PRO A 173 -18.08 9.36 -31.97
CA PRO A 173 -19.50 9.66 -31.99
C PRO A 173 -20.33 8.51 -31.42
N ALA A 174 -21.39 8.84 -30.68
CA ALA A 174 -22.33 7.83 -30.21
C ALA A 174 -22.91 7.06 -31.40
N GLY A 175 -22.93 5.72 -31.31
CA GLY A 175 -23.38 4.85 -32.41
C GLY A 175 -22.28 4.46 -33.42
N SER A 176 -21.11 5.10 -33.39
CA SER A 176 -20.00 4.73 -34.28
C SER A 176 -19.47 3.31 -33.97
N PRO A 177 -18.85 2.62 -34.96
CA PRO A 177 -18.22 1.32 -34.73
C PRO A 177 -17.21 1.32 -33.56
N ALA A 178 -16.38 2.37 -33.48
CA ALA A 178 -15.42 2.55 -32.39
C ALA A 178 -16.10 2.70 -31.02
N HIS A 179 -17.15 3.53 -30.94
CA HIS A 179 -17.94 3.70 -29.72
C HIS A 179 -18.60 2.38 -29.30
N HIS A 180 -19.22 1.66 -30.24
CA HIS A 180 -19.84 0.35 -29.96
C HIS A 180 -18.83 -0.67 -29.48
N TYR A 181 -17.68 -0.79 -30.14
CA TYR A 181 -16.63 -1.71 -29.75
C TYR A 181 -16.11 -1.40 -28.34
N MET A 182 -15.74 -0.14 -28.07
CA MET A 182 -15.25 0.32 -26.77
C MET A 182 -16.25 0.01 -25.64
N MET A 183 -17.52 0.38 -25.84
CA MET A 183 -18.57 0.17 -24.84
C MET A 183 -18.91 -1.30 -24.66
N ALA A 184 -18.94 -2.10 -25.74
CA ALA A 184 -19.16 -3.54 -25.64
C ALA A 184 -18.06 -4.24 -24.84
N LYS A 185 -16.78 -3.88 -25.07
CA LYS A 185 -15.65 -4.43 -24.30
C LYS A 185 -15.73 -4.06 -22.82
N ARG A 186 -16.08 -2.81 -22.48
CA ARG A 186 -16.27 -2.42 -21.07
C ARG A 186 -17.45 -3.13 -20.42
N ARG A 187 -18.61 -3.22 -21.09
CA ARG A 187 -19.77 -3.98 -20.58
C ARG A 187 -19.43 -5.45 -20.32
N GLY A 188 -18.73 -6.11 -21.24
CA GLY A 188 -18.28 -7.49 -21.08
C GLY A 188 -17.29 -7.71 -19.93
N LEU A 189 -16.63 -6.63 -19.45
CA LEU A 189 -15.65 -6.66 -18.35
C LEU A 189 -16.20 -6.04 -17.05
N GLY A 190 -17.53 -5.90 -16.91
CA GLY A 190 -18.16 -5.39 -15.69
C GLY A 190 -18.20 -3.86 -15.57
N GLY A 191 -17.88 -3.13 -16.64
CA GLY A 191 -17.98 -1.66 -16.72
C GLY A 191 -16.65 -0.94 -16.86
N SER A 192 -16.65 0.35 -16.58
CA SER A 192 -15.47 1.23 -16.67
C SER A 192 -14.64 1.20 -15.38
N LEU A 193 -13.32 1.23 -15.52
CA LEU A 193 -12.33 1.32 -14.44
C LEU A 193 -11.26 2.37 -14.80
N PRO A 194 -10.62 3.03 -13.82
CA PRO A 194 -10.81 2.86 -12.37
C PRO A 194 -12.16 3.44 -11.89
N ARG A 195 -12.73 2.82 -10.84
CA ARG A 195 -13.95 3.29 -10.19
C ARG A 195 -13.87 2.98 -8.69
N ARG A 196 -14.04 4.00 -7.85
CA ARG A 196 -14.22 3.83 -6.40
C ARG A 196 -15.71 3.95 -6.08
N GLN A 197 -16.31 2.89 -5.57
CA GLN A 197 -17.70 2.89 -5.14
C GLN A 197 -17.82 2.24 -3.77
N VAL A 198 -18.18 3.03 -2.77
CA VAL A 198 -18.45 2.50 -1.42
C VAL A 198 -19.83 1.87 -1.44
N GLN A 199 -19.87 0.54 -1.52
CA GLN A 199 -21.10 -0.25 -1.39
C GLN A 199 -20.98 -1.12 -0.16
N ASN A 200 -21.91 -1.00 0.77
CA ASN A 200 -21.92 -1.85 1.94
C ASN A 200 -22.54 -3.23 1.59
N ARG A 201 -21.73 -4.13 1.04
CA ARG A 201 -22.18 -5.49 0.66
C ARG A 201 -22.41 -6.37 1.88
N ARG A 202 -21.59 -6.21 2.92
CA ARG A 202 -21.71 -6.92 4.20
C ARG A 202 -21.52 -5.92 5.33
N PRO A 203 -22.61 -5.35 5.87
CA PRO A 203 -22.54 -4.39 6.97
C PRO A 203 -21.77 -4.91 8.18
N LEU A 204 -21.00 -4.01 8.79
CA LEU A 204 -20.35 -4.24 10.08
C LEU A 204 -21.38 -4.03 11.19
N THR A 205 -21.43 -4.95 12.15
CA THR A 205 -22.09 -4.71 13.44
C THR A 205 -21.05 -4.16 14.39
N LEU A 206 -21.28 -3.01 15.02
CA LEU A 206 -20.36 -2.44 16.01
C LEU A 206 -20.25 -3.34 17.25
N PRO A 207 -19.11 -3.32 17.97
CA PRO A 207 -18.90 -4.17 19.14
C PRO A 207 -19.88 -3.81 20.26
N ASN A 208 -20.19 -4.78 21.12
CA ASN A 208 -21.01 -4.54 22.31
C ASN A 208 -20.33 -3.55 23.27
N GLU A 209 -21.10 -2.61 23.83
CA GLU A 209 -20.63 -1.64 24.83
C GLU A 209 -20.00 -2.32 26.06
N SER A 210 -20.45 -3.54 26.41
CA SER A 210 -19.90 -4.32 27.51
C SER A 210 -18.39 -4.59 27.39
N VAL A 211 -17.84 -4.57 26.17
CA VAL A 211 -16.39 -4.71 25.95
C VAL A 211 -15.62 -3.56 26.57
N PHE A 212 -16.18 -2.35 26.60
CA PHE A 212 -15.52 -1.15 27.13
C PHE A 212 -15.70 -0.99 28.64
N GLU A 213 -16.79 -1.49 29.22
CA GLU A 213 -17.11 -1.33 30.65
C GLU A 213 -16.03 -1.90 31.58
N GLU A 214 -15.41 -3.01 31.19
CA GLU A 214 -14.32 -3.63 31.97
C GLU A 214 -13.14 -2.66 32.18
N PHE A 215 -12.84 -1.85 31.18
CA PHE A 215 -11.72 -0.91 31.21
C PHE A 215 -12.05 0.38 31.96
N ARG A 216 -13.32 0.75 32.05
CA ARG A 216 -13.79 1.86 32.90
C ARG A 216 -13.66 1.57 34.39
N ALA A 217 -13.69 0.29 34.79
CA ALA A 217 -13.55 -0.10 36.19
C ALA A 217 -12.11 0.02 36.75
N GLY A 218 -11.11 0.25 35.90
CA GLY A 218 -9.70 0.26 36.28
C GLY A 218 -9.14 -1.14 36.61
N SER A 219 -7.86 -1.21 36.98
CA SER A 219 -7.17 -2.50 37.20
C SER A 219 -7.25 -3.04 38.64
N LYS A 220 -7.97 -2.33 39.51
CA LYS A 220 -8.16 -2.66 40.94
C LYS A 220 -6.84 -2.83 41.68
N LYS A 221 -6.37 -4.08 41.83
CA LYS A 221 -5.16 -4.44 42.60
C LYS A 221 -4.02 -4.94 41.72
N VAL A 222 -4.25 -5.23 40.44
CA VAL A 222 -3.25 -5.80 39.55
C VAL A 222 -2.72 -4.66 38.67
N PRO A 223 -1.44 -4.28 38.79
CA PRO A 223 -0.84 -3.33 37.86
C PRO A 223 -0.97 -3.81 36.42
N ALA A 224 -1.19 -2.88 35.51
CA ALA A 224 -1.28 -3.13 34.08
C ALA A 224 -0.68 -1.95 33.32
N SER A 225 -0.48 -2.13 32.02
CA SER A 225 -0.02 -1.09 31.10
C SER A 225 -1.11 -0.75 30.07
N THR A 226 -0.99 0.37 29.34
CA THR A 226 -1.95 0.69 28.27
C THR A 226 -1.88 -0.32 27.12
N THR A 227 -0.70 -0.92 26.85
CA THR A 227 -0.58 -2.08 25.95
C THR A 227 -1.37 -3.28 26.47
N THR A 228 -1.24 -3.63 27.75
CA THR A 228 -1.98 -4.76 28.34
C THR A 228 -3.50 -4.54 28.30
N ALA A 229 -3.95 -3.31 28.58
CA ALA A 229 -5.35 -2.94 28.47
C ALA A 229 -5.86 -3.09 27.03
N PHE A 230 -5.12 -2.56 26.05
CA PHE A 230 -5.44 -2.71 24.64
C PHE A 230 -5.50 -4.18 24.21
N THR A 231 -4.51 -5.01 24.54
CA THR A 231 -4.48 -6.42 24.09
C THR A 231 -5.64 -7.24 24.68
N ARG A 232 -6.04 -6.97 25.93
CA ARG A 232 -7.25 -7.55 26.53
C ARG A 232 -8.51 -7.11 25.78
N MET A 233 -8.59 -5.85 25.37
CA MET A 233 -9.71 -5.31 24.60
C MET A 233 -9.78 -5.92 23.20
N LEU A 234 -8.64 -6.05 22.53
CA LEU A 234 -8.52 -6.69 21.22
C LEU A 234 -9.00 -8.14 21.26
N ARG A 235 -8.62 -8.87 22.32
CA ARG A 235 -9.13 -10.23 22.57
C ARG A 235 -10.65 -10.23 22.74
N ALA A 236 -11.21 -9.31 23.50
CA ALA A 236 -12.65 -9.20 23.70
C ALA A 236 -13.39 -8.87 22.39
N PHE A 237 -12.83 -8.00 21.53
CA PHE A 237 -13.37 -7.74 20.21
C PHE A 237 -13.35 -8.98 19.31
N ALA A 238 -12.26 -9.72 19.30
CA ALA A 238 -12.14 -10.94 18.49
C ALA A 238 -13.12 -12.04 18.93
N ARG A 239 -13.52 -12.07 20.22
CA ARG A 239 -14.56 -12.98 20.75
C ARG A 239 -15.99 -12.58 20.41
N ASP A 240 -16.25 -11.34 20.02
CA ASP A 240 -17.60 -10.90 19.70
C ASP A 240 -18.08 -11.62 18.43
N ASP A 241 -19.16 -12.40 18.52
CA ASP A 241 -19.65 -13.23 17.41
C ASP A 241 -19.96 -12.44 16.12
N LYS A 242 -20.28 -11.14 16.23
CA LYS A 242 -20.69 -10.30 15.11
C LYS A 242 -19.57 -9.38 14.63
N PHE A 243 -18.80 -8.82 15.56
CA PHE A 243 -17.70 -7.90 15.26
C PHE A 243 -16.37 -8.63 15.06
N GLY A 244 -16.11 -9.68 15.84
CA GLY A 244 -14.89 -10.46 15.87
C GLY A 244 -14.41 -10.91 14.49
N PRO A 245 -15.26 -11.52 13.63
CA PRO A 245 -14.86 -11.92 12.27
C PRO A 245 -14.42 -10.77 11.33
N ARG A 246 -14.51 -9.52 11.78
CA ARG A 246 -14.07 -8.32 11.05
C ARG A 246 -12.81 -7.71 11.63
N VAL A 247 -12.39 -8.12 12.83
CA VAL A 247 -11.16 -7.67 13.47
C VAL A 247 -9.98 -8.29 12.74
N VAL A 248 -8.96 -7.50 12.42
CA VAL A 248 -7.73 -7.98 11.79
C VAL A 248 -6.53 -7.56 12.66
N PRO A 249 -6.10 -8.41 13.61
CA PRO A 249 -4.87 -8.17 14.36
C PRO A 249 -3.66 -8.35 13.43
N ILE A 250 -2.75 -7.38 13.42
CA ILE A 250 -1.55 -7.39 12.56
C ILE A 250 -0.34 -7.08 13.43
N ILE A 251 0.71 -7.87 13.28
CA ILE A 251 1.97 -7.74 14.02
C ILE A 251 3.17 -8.03 13.12
N PRO A 252 4.30 -7.32 13.28
CA PRO A 252 5.54 -7.59 12.57
C PRO A 252 6.52 -8.32 13.51
N ASP A 253 6.42 -9.63 13.60
CA ASP A 253 7.19 -10.57 14.43
C ASP A 253 6.84 -10.51 15.93
N GLU A 254 7.06 -9.36 16.56
CA GLU A 254 7.13 -9.30 18.01
C GLU A 254 5.74 -9.25 18.68
N ALA A 255 5.17 -10.41 18.97
CA ALA A 255 3.86 -10.51 19.64
C ALA A 255 3.93 -10.53 21.17
N ARG A 256 4.96 -11.18 21.72
CA ARG A 256 5.07 -11.45 23.16
C ARG A 256 5.34 -10.17 23.94
N THR A 257 6.17 -9.27 23.41
CA THR A 257 6.40 -7.94 23.99
C THR A 257 5.11 -7.12 24.13
N PHE A 258 4.08 -7.40 23.32
CA PHE A 258 2.79 -6.73 23.37
C PHE A 258 1.70 -7.55 24.10
N GLY A 259 2.04 -8.71 24.66
CA GLY A 259 1.12 -9.64 25.32
C GLY A 259 0.08 -10.28 24.37
N MET A 260 0.37 -10.30 23.06
CA MET A 260 -0.53 -10.80 22.02
C MET A 260 -0.46 -12.32 21.85
N ASP A 261 0.46 -12.99 22.53
CA ASP A 261 0.55 -14.46 22.61
C ASP A 261 -0.74 -15.12 23.11
N SER A 262 -1.49 -14.42 23.96
CA SER A 262 -2.82 -14.84 24.39
C SER A 262 -3.84 -15.03 23.25
N LEU A 263 -3.64 -14.40 22.10
CA LEU A 263 -4.50 -14.48 20.93
C LEU A 263 -4.17 -15.68 20.04
N PHE A 264 -2.92 -16.16 20.06
CA PHE A 264 -2.44 -17.20 19.15
C PHE A 264 -3.22 -18.50 19.27
N LYS A 265 -3.37 -18.99 20.49
CA LYS A 265 -4.07 -20.25 20.74
C LYS A 265 -5.57 -20.17 20.49
N GLU A 266 -6.14 -18.99 20.66
CA GLU A 266 -7.59 -18.80 20.58
C GLU A 266 -8.07 -18.49 19.16
N PHE A 267 -7.34 -17.68 18.41
CA PHE A 267 -7.74 -17.23 17.07
C PHE A 267 -6.81 -17.68 15.95
N GLY A 268 -5.65 -18.23 16.27
CA GLY A 268 -4.69 -18.72 15.30
C GLY A 268 -3.99 -17.63 14.50
N ILE A 269 -2.77 -17.92 14.09
CA ILE A 269 -2.01 -17.13 13.13
C ILE A 269 -2.35 -17.63 11.73
N TYR A 270 -2.68 -16.72 10.81
CA TYR A 270 -3.02 -17.06 9.45
C TYR A 270 -1.80 -17.63 8.73
N ALA A 271 -1.88 -18.91 8.38
CA ALA A 271 -0.89 -19.59 7.56
C ALA A 271 -1.63 -20.40 6.48
N PRO A 272 -1.58 -20.00 5.20
CA PRO A 272 -2.34 -20.67 4.14
C PRO A 272 -1.95 -22.15 3.95
N ALA A 273 -0.74 -22.53 4.37
CA ALA A 273 -0.27 -23.89 4.34
C ALA A 273 -0.57 -24.69 5.64
N GLY A 274 -1.08 -24.03 6.69
CA GLY A 274 -1.24 -24.57 8.05
C GLY A 274 0.09 -24.76 8.79
N GLN A 275 0.01 -25.15 10.06
CA GLN A 275 1.17 -25.48 10.91
C GLN A 275 1.96 -26.66 10.32
N LYS A 276 3.27 -26.46 10.08
CA LYS A 276 4.17 -27.49 9.50
C LYS A 276 5.20 -28.07 10.45
N TYR A 277 5.25 -27.58 11.69
CA TYR A 277 6.26 -27.91 12.68
C TYR A 277 5.66 -27.91 14.08
N GLU A 278 6.34 -28.53 15.03
CA GLU A 278 6.02 -28.41 16.46
C GLU A 278 6.71 -27.17 17.03
N PRO A 279 5.97 -26.17 17.53
CA PRO A 279 6.56 -24.97 18.11
C PRO A 279 7.45 -25.28 19.32
N VAL A 280 8.51 -24.50 19.52
CA VAL A 280 9.39 -24.63 20.70
C VAL A 280 8.61 -24.45 22.01
N ASP A 281 7.56 -23.65 21.97
CA ASP A 281 6.67 -23.34 23.08
C ASP A 281 5.38 -24.19 23.11
N HIS A 282 5.28 -25.29 22.36
CA HIS A 282 4.07 -26.13 22.29
C HIS A 282 3.57 -26.63 23.66
N HIS A 283 4.47 -26.75 24.64
CA HIS A 283 4.16 -27.15 26.01
C HIS A 283 3.61 -26.01 26.89
N LEU A 284 3.71 -24.76 26.44
CA LEU A 284 3.20 -23.59 27.16
C LEU A 284 1.69 -23.42 26.94
N LEU A 285 1.02 -22.77 27.89
CA LEU A 285 -0.41 -22.49 27.78
C LEU A 285 -0.72 -21.60 26.57
N LEU A 286 0.15 -20.61 26.30
CA LEU A 286 0.04 -19.61 25.23
C LEU A 286 1.01 -19.93 24.08
N SER A 287 1.00 -21.18 23.63
CA SER A 287 1.86 -21.66 22.54
C SER A 287 1.50 -21.01 21.20
N TYR A 288 2.50 -20.88 20.33
CA TYR A 288 2.31 -20.49 18.94
C TYR A 288 1.39 -21.48 18.21
N HIS A 289 0.47 -20.99 17.38
CA HIS A 289 -0.50 -21.83 16.65
C HIS A 289 -0.86 -21.21 15.30
N GLU A 290 -0.42 -21.84 14.22
CA GLU A 290 -0.70 -21.47 12.83
C GLU A 290 -1.86 -22.30 12.25
N SER A 291 -2.75 -21.65 11.52
CA SER A 291 -3.90 -22.32 10.89
C SER A 291 -4.33 -21.62 9.61
N LYS A 292 -5.00 -22.36 8.71
CA LYS A 292 -5.47 -21.84 7.42
C LYS A 292 -6.59 -20.80 7.56
N ASP A 293 -7.29 -20.86 8.68
CA ASP A 293 -8.37 -20.00 9.11
C ASP A 293 -7.96 -19.10 10.28
N GLY A 294 -6.66 -19.02 10.57
CA GLY A 294 -6.12 -18.12 11.59
C GLY A 294 -6.47 -16.67 11.28
N GLN A 295 -6.72 -15.91 12.34
CA GLN A 295 -7.20 -14.54 12.23
C GLN A 295 -6.08 -13.49 12.31
N LEU A 296 -4.98 -13.81 13.01
CA LEU A 296 -3.85 -12.89 13.16
C LEU A 296 -2.98 -12.90 11.89
N LEU A 297 -2.59 -11.71 11.43
CA LEU A 297 -1.56 -11.55 10.40
C LEU A 297 -0.21 -11.30 11.07
N GLU A 298 0.62 -12.34 11.06
CA GLU A 298 2.02 -12.30 11.48
C GLU A 298 2.89 -12.15 10.23
N GLU A 299 3.42 -10.95 10.03
CA GLU A 299 4.09 -10.57 8.78
C GLU A 299 5.62 -10.75 8.87
N GLY A 300 6.15 -11.08 10.05
CA GLY A 300 7.57 -11.09 10.35
C GLY A 300 8.16 -9.67 10.42
N ILE A 301 9.49 -9.57 10.35
CA ILE A 301 10.22 -8.29 10.49
C ILE A 301 10.06 -7.42 9.22
N THR A 302 8.87 -6.86 9.06
CA THR A 302 8.51 -6.00 7.91
C THR A 302 7.37 -5.06 8.26
N GLU A 303 7.68 -3.89 8.83
CA GLU A 303 6.65 -2.87 9.08
C GLU A 303 6.00 -2.40 7.78
N ALA A 304 6.75 -2.41 6.67
CA ALA A 304 6.22 -2.06 5.35
C ALA A 304 5.20 -3.11 4.85
N GLY A 305 5.46 -4.41 5.06
CA GLY A 305 4.52 -5.48 4.72
C GLY A 305 3.28 -5.44 5.60
N ALA A 306 3.46 -5.27 6.92
CA ALA A 306 2.35 -5.11 7.86
C ALA A 306 1.49 -3.88 7.55
N MET A 307 2.11 -2.76 7.15
CA MET A 307 1.38 -1.57 6.70
C MET A 307 0.62 -1.80 5.40
N ALA A 308 1.14 -2.61 4.47
CA ALA A 308 0.43 -2.99 3.25
C ALA A 308 -0.81 -3.87 3.57
N SER A 309 -0.67 -4.85 4.46
CA SER A 309 -1.78 -5.68 4.96
C SER A 309 -2.82 -4.84 5.70
N TRP A 310 -2.38 -3.91 6.55
CA TRP A 310 -3.25 -2.94 7.22
C TRP A 310 -4.01 -2.10 6.21
N THR A 311 -3.35 -1.56 5.19
CA THR A 311 -3.98 -0.73 4.15
C THR A 311 -5.03 -1.51 3.37
N ALA A 312 -4.74 -2.76 3.02
CA ALA A 312 -5.69 -3.64 2.33
C ALA A 312 -6.95 -3.90 3.16
N ALA A 313 -6.79 -4.21 4.45
CA ALA A 313 -7.91 -4.40 5.38
C ALA A 313 -8.69 -3.08 5.60
N ALA A 314 -7.97 -1.98 5.87
CA ALA A 314 -8.50 -0.67 6.21
C ALA A 314 -9.27 -0.01 5.05
N THR A 315 -9.06 -0.46 3.82
CA THR A 315 -9.77 0.02 2.61
C THR A 315 -10.77 -0.99 2.06
N SER A 316 -10.89 -2.17 2.68
CA SER A 316 -11.79 -3.25 2.24
C SER A 316 -13.27 -2.84 2.19
N TYR A 317 -13.67 -1.87 3.03
CA TYR A 317 -15.02 -1.28 2.99
C TYR A 317 -15.36 -0.67 1.62
N ALA A 318 -14.37 -0.14 0.89
CA ALA A 318 -14.54 0.47 -0.42
C ALA A 318 -14.16 -0.48 -1.57
N THR A 319 -13.07 -1.24 -1.42
CA THR A 319 -12.54 -2.10 -2.49
C THR A 319 -13.33 -3.41 -2.63
N ARG A 320 -13.82 -3.96 -1.52
CA ARG A 320 -14.59 -5.23 -1.48
C ARG A 320 -16.04 -5.04 -1.04
N GLY A 321 -16.37 -3.90 -0.44
CA GLY A 321 -17.68 -3.66 0.17
C GLY A 321 -17.88 -4.43 1.48
N VAL A 322 -16.78 -4.87 2.10
CA VAL A 322 -16.76 -5.63 3.36
C VAL A 322 -15.84 -4.89 4.32
N PRO A 323 -16.38 -4.07 5.24
CA PRO A 323 -15.57 -3.37 6.22
C PRO A 323 -14.82 -4.36 7.11
N MET A 324 -13.50 -4.19 7.21
CA MET A 324 -12.62 -4.89 8.13
C MET A 324 -12.00 -3.85 9.06
N VAL A 325 -11.75 -4.19 10.32
CA VAL A 325 -11.21 -3.29 11.34
C VAL A 325 -9.80 -3.76 11.72
N PRO A 326 -8.76 -3.25 11.04
CA PRO A 326 -7.41 -3.66 11.34
C PRO A 326 -6.83 -2.92 12.54
N PHE A 327 -6.10 -3.68 13.36
CA PHE A 327 -5.33 -3.21 14.50
C PHE A 327 -3.88 -3.65 14.28
N PHE A 328 -3.04 -2.72 13.82
CA PHE A 328 -1.62 -2.98 13.59
C PHE A 328 -0.80 -2.50 14.78
N THR A 329 -0.22 -3.45 15.53
CA THR A 329 0.59 -3.18 16.72
C THR A 329 2.06 -3.39 16.44
N PHE A 330 2.89 -2.40 16.75
CA PHE A 330 4.31 -2.37 16.43
C PHE A 330 5.07 -1.50 17.43
N TYR A 331 6.40 -1.60 17.47
CA TYR A 331 7.23 -0.65 18.22
C TYR A 331 7.04 0.76 17.66
N SER A 332 6.55 1.72 18.44
CA SER A 332 6.13 3.05 17.95
C SER A 332 7.17 3.77 17.08
N MET A 333 8.46 3.58 17.37
CA MET A 333 9.60 4.08 16.60
C MET A 333 9.56 3.66 15.11
N PHE A 334 9.07 2.46 14.80
CA PHE A 334 9.06 1.88 13.46
C PHE A 334 7.72 2.10 12.72
N GLY A 335 6.87 2.99 13.21
CA GLY A 335 5.70 3.48 12.49
C GLY A 335 6.04 4.63 11.55
N PHE A 336 5.62 5.84 11.91
CA PHE A 336 5.75 7.04 11.07
C PHE A 336 7.19 7.35 10.63
N GLN A 337 8.20 7.02 11.42
CA GLN A 337 9.60 7.23 11.02
C GLN A 337 10.06 6.25 9.93
N ARG A 338 9.59 4.99 9.97
CA ARG A 338 10.06 3.94 9.06
C ARG A 338 9.20 3.81 7.81
N VAL A 339 7.88 3.92 7.96
CA VAL A 339 6.88 3.67 6.91
C VAL A 339 5.95 4.88 6.67
N GLY A 340 6.41 6.09 6.98
CA GLY A 340 5.61 7.31 6.89
C GLY A 340 4.97 7.57 5.52
N ASP A 341 5.68 7.29 4.42
CA ASP A 341 5.14 7.45 3.06
C ASP A 341 4.01 6.44 2.76
N LEU A 342 4.10 5.22 3.30
CA LEU A 342 3.00 4.24 3.21
C LEU A 342 1.79 4.66 4.04
N ILE A 343 2.00 5.27 5.21
CA ILE A 343 0.93 5.85 6.02
C ILE A 343 0.26 7.01 5.28
N TRP A 344 1.04 7.86 4.62
CA TRP A 344 0.52 8.94 3.79
C TRP A 344 -0.32 8.39 2.62
N ALA A 345 0.20 7.38 1.91
CA ALA A 345 -0.52 6.72 0.83
C ALA A 345 -1.82 6.06 1.32
N ALA A 346 -1.81 5.47 2.51
CA ALA A 346 -3.02 4.88 3.10
C ALA A 346 -4.06 5.95 3.50
N ALA A 347 -3.62 7.13 3.95
CA ALA A 347 -4.49 8.27 4.18
C ALA A 347 -5.15 8.74 2.87
N ASP A 348 -4.40 8.87 1.78
CA ASP A 348 -4.93 9.19 0.45
C ASP A 348 -5.92 8.13 -0.05
N ALA A 349 -5.65 6.85 0.24
CA ALA A 349 -6.56 5.74 -0.02
C ALA A 349 -7.82 5.74 0.87
N ARG A 350 -7.92 6.66 1.84
CA ARG A 350 -9.00 6.79 2.83
C ARG A 350 -9.13 5.55 3.70
N ALA A 351 -7.99 5.05 4.19
CA ALA A 351 -7.92 3.93 5.11
C ALA A 351 -8.64 4.24 6.44
N LYS A 352 -9.27 3.21 7.01
CA LYS A 352 -9.94 3.24 8.31
C LYS A 352 -9.39 2.10 9.17
N GLY A 353 -8.82 2.41 10.32
CA GLY A 353 -8.25 1.41 11.21
C GLY A 353 -7.43 2.03 12.34
N PHE A 354 -6.72 1.17 13.07
CA PHE A 354 -5.91 1.56 14.21
C PHE A 354 -4.44 1.18 13.97
N LEU A 355 -3.56 2.15 14.19
CA LEU A 355 -2.11 1.97 14.34
C LEU A 355 -1.79 2.10 15.82
N LEU A 356 -1.14 1.09 16.40
CA LEU A 356 -0.88 1.00 17.84
C LEU A 356 0.63 0.96 18.04
N GLY A 357 1.21 2.13 18.30
CA GLY A 357 2.63 2.28 18.60
C GLY A 357 2.91 1.83 20.03
N ALA A 358 3.13 0.54 20.22
CA ALA A 358 3.51 -0.04 21.50
C ALA A 358 4.94 0.32 21.89
N THR A 359 5.28 0.11 23.16
CA THR A 359 6.59 0.46 23.75
C THR A 359 7.00 1.93 23.53
N ALA A 360 6.02 2.83 23.42
CA ALA A 360 6.26 4.25 23.21
C ALA A 360 6.94 4.89 24.43
N GLY A 361 7.47 6.10 24.23
CA GLY A 361 8.07 6.91 25.28
C GLY A 361 9.59 6.81 25.29
N ARG A 362 10.26 7.98 25.20
CA ARG A 362 11.71 8.09 25.18
C ARG A 362 12.34 7.45 26.44
N THR A 363 11.68 7.59 27.58
CA THR A 363 12.18 7.13 28.88
C THR A 363 11.50 5.85 29.38
N THR A 364 10.52 5.33 28.66
CA THR A 364 9.76 4.13 29.08
C THR A 364 10.46 2.85 28.61
N LEU A 365 11.16 2.91 27.47
CA LEU A 365 11.90 1.79 26.88
C LEU A 365 13.42 1.98 26.98
N MET A 366 13.92 2.29 28.19
CA MET A 366 15.33 2.67 28.37
C MET A 366 16.33 1.60 27.94
N GLY A 367 16.00 0.32 28.15
CA GLY A 367 16.89 -0.81 27.87
C GLY A 367 17.26 -1.01 26.40
N GLU A 368 16.41 -0.56 25.46
CA GLU A 368 16.58 -0.79 24.02
C GLU A 368 17.43 0.28 23.30
N GLY A 369 17.67 1.42 23.98
CA GLY A 369 18.59 2.45 23.50
C GLY A 369 18.10 3.32 22.33
N LEU A 370 19.07 3.98 21.67
CA LEU A 370 18.87 5.13 20.78
C LEU A 370 17.85 4.90 19.65
N GLN A 371 17.88 3.71 19.04
CA GLN A 371 17.05 3.39 17.87
C GLN A 371 15.65 2.87 18.22
N HIS A 372 15.28 2.76 19.50
CA HIS A 372 13.99 2.25 19.94
C HIS A 372 13.22 3.22 20.85
N GLN A 373 13.93 4.00 21.66
CA GLN A 373 13.35 4.97 22.58
C GLN A 373 12.63 6.08 21.82
N ASP A 374 11.31 5.99 21.66
CA ASP A 374 10.53 6.93 20.84
C ASP A 374 9.98 8.11 21.66
N GLY A 375 10.41 9.33 21.31
CA GLY A 375 9.84 10.56 21.82
C GLY A 375 9.41 11.54 20.72
N HIS A 376 9.07 11.06 19.52
CA HIS A 376 8.74 11.94 18.40
C HIS A 376 7.72 11.38 17.38
N SER A 377 7.27 10.13 17.51
CA SER A 377 6.25 9.57 16.61
C SER A 377 4.95 10.37 16.58
N LEU A 378 4.50 10.93 17.71
CA LEU A 378 3.32 11.81 17.77
C LEU A 378 3.50 13.10 16.96
N VAL A 379 4.72 13.67 16.93
CA VAL A 379 5.04 14.83 16.10
C VAL A 379 4.97 14.46 14.62
N LEU A 380 5.52 13.29 14.23
CA LEU A 380 5.42 12.82 12.85
C LEU A 380 3.96 12.52 12.45
N ALA A 381 3.19 11.89 13.35
CA ALA A 381 1.78 11.61 13.14
C ALA A 381 0.96 12.89 12.93
N SER A 382 1.30 13.99 13.63
CA SER A 382 0.63 15.28 13.47
C SER A 382 0.71 15.86 12.06
N THR A 383 1.66 15.40 11.24
CA THR A 383 1.80 15.87 9.85
C THR A 383 0.79 15.25 8.90
N VAL A 384 0.11 14.16 9.29
CA VAL A 384 -0.85 13.42 8.46
C VAL A 384 -2.30 13.84 8.80
N PRO A 385 -3.00 14.61 7.94
CA PRO A 385 -4.28 15.23 8.31
C PRO A 385 -5.40 14.26 8.73
N ALA A 386 -5.44 13.06 8.13
CA ALA A 386 -6.46 12.05 8.44
C ALA A 386 -6.14 11.23 9.71
N CYS A 387 -4.94 11.35 10.27
CA CYS A 387 -4.50 10.62 11.45
C CYS A 387 -5.01 11.29 12.73
N GLN A 388 -5.74 10.54 13.55
CA GLN A 388 -6.17 10.95 14.88
C GLN A 388 -5.20 10.37 15.91
N ALA A 389 -4.20 11.16 16.31
CA ALA A 389 -3.12 10.72 17.18
C ALA A 389 -3.43 11.00 18.66
N TYR A 390 -3.27 9.99 19.52
CA TYR A 390 -3.52 10.08 20.96
C TYR A 390 -2.38 9.45 21.76
N ASP A 391 -2.19 9.97 22.97
CA ASP A 391 -1.17 9.54 23.93
C ASP A 391 -1.77 9.19 25.30
N PRO A 392 -2.60 8.13 25.40
CA PRO A 392 -3.34 7.79 26.60
C PRO A 392 -2.42 7.35 27.75
N ALA A 393 -2.75 7.81 28.95
CA ALA A 393 -2.14 7.42 30.22
C ALA A 393 -2.92 6.31 30.94
N PHE A 394 -4.21 6.11 30.68
CA PHE A 394 -5.01 5.15 31.44
C PHE A 394 -5.85 4.21 30.57
N ALA A 395 -6.17 3.04 31.12
CA ALA A 395 -6.94 2.00 30.43
C ALA A 395 -8.31 2.49 29.92
N TYR A 396 -9.03 3.31 30.70
CA TYR A 396 -10.32 3.86 30.27
C TYR A 396 -10.16 4.88 29.12
N GLU A 397 -9.05 5.62 29.07
CA GLU A 397 -8.79 6.55 27.97
C GLU A 397 -8.56 5.76 26.67
N THR A 398 -7.71 4.72 26.73
CA THR A 398 -7.49 3.80 25.61
C THR A 398 -8.81 3.21 25.11
N ALA A 399 -9.69 2.77 26.02
CA ALA A 399 -10.99 2.22 25.68
C ALA A 399 -11.92 3.25 25.02
N GLU A 400 -12.05 4.45 25.59
CA GLU A 400 -12.92 5.49 25.03
C GLU A 400 -12.42 6.02 23.68
N ILE A 401 -11.11 6.17 23.49
CA ILE A 401 -10.52 6.58 22.21
C ILE A 401 -10.80 5.53 21.13
N ILE A 402 -10.61 4.24 21.43
CA ILE A 402 -10.88 3.15 20.48
C ILE A 402 -12.38 3.07 20.18
N ARG A 403 -13.24 3.15 21.20
CA ARG A 403 -14.71 3.17 21.04
C ARG A 403 -15.15 4.30 20.12
N HIS A 404 -14.65 5.51 20.37
CA HIS A 404 -14.92 6.68 19.57
C HIS A 404 -14.40 6.53 18.14
N GLY A 405 -13.20 5.99 17.96
CA GLY A 405 -12.64 5.72 16.63
C GLY A 405 -13.43 4.70 15.83
N ILE A 406 -13.89 3.61 16.46
CA ILE A 406 -14.76 2.63 15.82
C ILE A 406 -16.05 3.30 15.35
N HIS A 407 -16.67 4.11 16.21
CA HIS A 407 -17.90 4.82 15.87
C HIS A 407 -17.70 5.85 14.75
N ARG A 408 -16.62 6.65 14.78
CA ARG A 408 -16.34 7.63 13.72
C ARG A 408 -16.03 6.96 12.39
N MET A 409 -15.27 5.87 12.38
CA MET A 409 -14.87 5.21 11.13
C MET A 409 -15.98 4.35 10.52
N TYR A 410 -16.80 3.70 11.36
CA TYR A 410 -17.71 2.63 10.94
C TYR A 410 -19.16 2.79 11.41
N GLY A 411 -19.47 3.84 12.17
CA GLY A 411 -20.82 4.14 12.63
C GLY A 411 -21.73 4.68 11.52
N PRO A 412 -22.90 5.25 11.90
CA PRO A 412 -23.91 5.71 10.93
C PRO A 412 -23.41 6.76 9.94
N ASN A 413 -22.47 7.61 10.36
CA ASN A 413 -21.86 8.67 9.56
C ASN A 413 -20.34 8.43 9.50
N PRO A 414 -19.88 7.49 8.67
CA PRO A 414 -18.49 7.05 8.70
C PRO A 414 -17.56 8.10 8.08
N GLU A 415 -16.56 8.52 8.84
CA GLU A 415 -15.52 9.47 8.47
C GLU A 415 -14.31 8.77 7.83
N ASP A 416 -13.59 9.47 6.95
CA ASP A 416 -12.38 8.99 6.29
C ASP A 416 -11.14 9.37 7.12
N VAL A 417 -11.06 8.81 8.33
CA VAL A 417 -9.96 8.99 9.30
C VAL A 417 -9.43 7.64 9.77
N PHE A 418 -8.23 7.63 10.33
CA PHE A 418 -7.68 6.48 11.05
C PHE A 418 -7.04 6.95 12.36
N TYR A 419 -6.78 6.02 13.28
CA TYR A 419 -6.32 6.33 14.62
C TYR A 419 -4.89 5.86 14.85
N TYR A 420 -4.09 6.68 15.53
CA TYR A 420 -2.80 6.30 16.07
C TYR A 420 -2.83 6.45 17.60
N LEU A 421 -2.49 5.39 18.32
CA LEU A 421 -2.35 5.44 19.77
C LEU A 421 -0.92 5.04 20.15
N ALA A 422 -0.24 5.91 20.88
CA ALA A 422 0.99 5.55 21.59
C ALA A 422 0.62 4.72 22.83
N LEU A 423 1.17 3.51 22.95
CA LEU A 423 0.91 2.57 24.03
C LEU A 423 2.21 2.23 24.78
N TYR A 424 2.07 2.01 26.07
CA TYR A 424 3.18 1.87 27.02
C TYR A 424 3.20 0.49 27.65
N ASN A 425 4.40 0.00 27.98
CA ASN A 425 4.62 -1.30 28.62
C ASN A 425 4.90 -1.21 30.13
N GLU A 426 5.01 0.00 30.68
CA GLU A 426 5.16 0.20 32.12
C GLU A 426 3.86 -0.15 32.84
N ASN A 427 3.97 -0.93 33.92
CA ASN A 427 2.82 -1.38 34.70
C ASN A 427 2.60 -0.48 35.92
N TYR A 428 1.37 0.02 36.06
CA TYR A 428 0.91 0.76 37.24
C TYR A 428 -0.56 0.44 37.52
N LEU A 429 -1.05 0.87 38.69
CA LEU A 429 -2.47 0.73 39.01
C LEU A 429 -3.29 1.68 38.11
N MET A 430 -4.11 1.10 37.25
CA MET A 430 -4.98 1.84 36.35
C MET A 430 -6.21 2.30 37.13
N PRO A 431 -6.44 3.62 37.30
CA PRO A 431 -7.58 4.14 38.02
C PRO A 431 -8.89 3.84 37.27
N PRO A 432 -10.05 3.80 37.99
CA PRO A 432 -11.34 3.80 37.33
C PRO A 432 -11.59 5.13 36.60
N LEU A 433 -12.50 5.09 35.62
CA LEU A 433 -13.03 6.30 34.99
C LEU A 433 -13.65 7.20 36.08
N PRO A 434 -13.27 8.50 36.15
CA PRO A 434 -13.90 9.43 37.07
C PRO A 434 -15.41 9.55 36.82
N ASP A 435 -16.18 9.71 37.90
CA ASP A 435 -17.64 9.92 37.86
C ASP A 435 -17.97 11.39 37.49
N ASP A 436 -17.47 11.82 36.34
CA ASP A 436 -17.74 13.12 35.74
C ASP A 436 -18.04 12.92 34.24
N PRO A 437 -19.28 13.17 33.79
CA PRO A 437 -19.67 13.00 32.39
C PRO A 437 -18.81 13.77 31.38
N GLN A 438 -18.17 14.87 31.81
CA GLN A 438 -17.31 15.68 30.94
C GLN A 438 -15.98 14.99 30.62
N VAL A 439 -15.59 13.98 31.41
CA VAL A 439 -14.31 13.29 31.22
C VAL A 439 -14.29 12.51 29.92
N VAL A 440 -15.39 11.81 29.57
CA VAL A 440 -15.44 11.04 28.31
C VAL A 440 -15.29 11.97 27.09
N GLU A 441 -15.99 13.11 27.09
CA GLU A 441 -15.87 14.12 26.04
C GLU A 441 -14.47 14.75 26.00
N GLY A 442 -13.89 15.04 27.17
CA GLY A 442 -12.56 15.60 27.28
C GLY A 442 -11.45 14.63 26.84
N ILE A 443 -11.61 13.32 27.05
CA ILE A 443 -10.69 12.28 26.53
C ILE A 443 -10.62 12.36 25.00
N VAL A 444 -11.78 12.34 24.31
CA VAL A 444 -11.80 12.37 22.84
C VAL A 444 -11.41 13.72 22.27
N SER A 445 -11.67 14.81 23.01
CA SER A 445 -11.25 16.18 22.64
C SER A 445 -9.77 16.46 22.93
N GLY A 446 -9.12 15.60 23.71
CA GLY A 446 -7.66 15.60 23.95
C GLY A 446 -7.20 16.21 25.28
N LEU A 447 -8.11 16.71 26.12
CA LEU A 447 -7.76 17.24 27.45
C LEU A 447 -8.97 17.23 28.39
N TYR A 448 -8.77 16.76 29.63
CA TYR A 448 -9.74 16.87 30.72
C TYR A 448 -9.01 17.06 32.05
N ARG A 449 -9.74 17.51 33.08
CA ARG A 449 -9.18 17.64 34.43
C ARG A 449 -9.22 16.29 35.14
N TRP A 450 -8.06 15.67 35.32
CA TRP A 450 -7.96 14.35 35.96
C TRP A 450 -8.12 14.38 37.50
N ALA A 451 -7.56 15.39 38.16
CA ALA A 451 -7.65 15.57 39.60
C ALA A 451 -7.86 17.04 39.97
N ASN A 452 -8.51 17.29 41.10
CA ASN A 452 -8.58 18.62 41.68
C ASN A 452 -7.22 19.02 42.29
N ALA A 453 -6.93 20.31 42.30
CA ALA A 453 -5.78 20.82 43.04
C ALA A 453 -5.96 20.57 44.55
N PRO A 454 -4.88 20.30 45.31
CA PRO A 454 -4.96 20.25 46.76
C PRO A 454 -5.37 21.62 47.33
N ASP A 455 -6.05 21.62 48.48
CA ASP A 455 -6.39 22.85 49.18
C ASP A 455 -5.11 23.46 49.80
N THR A 456 -4.58 24.49 49.13
CA THR A 456 -3.36 25.22 49.55
C THR A 456 -3.56 26.73 49.46
N GLU A 457 -2.96 27.47 50.40
CA GLU A 457 -2.92 28.94 50.42
C GLU A 457 -1.82 29.53 49.49
N GLY A 458 -0.97 28.68 48.92
CA GLY A 458 0.12 29.08 48.04
C GLY A 458 -0.28 29.41 46.60
N PRO A 459 0.70 29.81 45.76
CA PRO A 459 0.48 30.02 44.34
C PRO A 459 -0.09 28.76 43.65
N ARG A 460 -1.05 28.95 42.74
CA ARG A 460 -1.67 27.86 41.97
C ARG A 460 -0.99 27.67 40.62
N ALA A 461 -0.80 26.41 40.23
CA ALA A 461 -0.31 26.02 38.92
C ALA A 461 -1.20 24.90 38.34
N THR A 462 -1.28 24.83 37.01
CA THR A 462 -1.92 23.71 36.31
C THR A 462 -0.84 22.78 35.78
N LEU A 463 -0.90 21.51 36.17
CA LEU A 463 -0.01 20.48 35.67
C LEU A 463 -0.72 19.66 34.59
N ILE A 464 -0.04 19.43 33.47
CA ILE A 464 -0.56 18.69 32.32
C ILE A 464 0.38 17.50 32.06
N PHE A 465 -0.20 16.34 31.78
CA PHE A 465 0.53 15.14 31.40
C PHE A 465 -0.19 14.40 30.28
N SER A 466 0.55 13.53 29.61
CA SER A 466 0.05 12.47 28.73
C SER A 466 0.90 11.23 28.92
N GLY A 467 0.40 10.08 28.45
CA GLY A 467 1.16 8.83 28.48
C GLY A 467 1.79 8.52 29.84
N SER A 468 3.02 7.99 29.82
CA SER A 468 3.75 7.61 31.04
C SER A 468 4.19 8.80 31.91
N ALA A 469 4.10 10.05 31.44
CA ALA A 469 4.50 11.22 32.23
C ALA A 469 3.56 11.50 33.42
N HIS A 470 2.41 10.81 33.49
CA HIS A 470 1.46 10.93 34.59
C HIS A 470 2.09 10.65 35.97
N SER A 471 3.09 9.76 36.05
CA SER A 471 3.73 9.40 37.32
C SER A 471 4.54 10.57 37.89
N ALA A 472 5.44 11.13 37.08
CA ALA A 472 6.26 12.28 37.45
C ALA A 472 5.41 13.52 37.78
N VAL A 473 4.33 13.76 37.02
CA VAL A 473 3.43 14.89 37.29
C VAL A 473 2.64 14.70 38.59
N ARG A 474 2.23 13.47 38.91
CA ARG A 474 1.56 13.17 40.18
C ARG A 474 2.49 13.32 41.37
N GLU A 475 3.75 12.93 41.23
CA GLU A 475 4.78 13.15 42.26
C GLU A 475 5.05 14.65 42.47
N ALA A 476 5.08 15.45 41.40
CA ALA A 476 5.24 16.90 41.50
C ALA A 476 4.01 17.63 42.08
N ALA A 477 2.84 16.99 42.07
CA ALA A 477 1.58 17.56 42.58
C ALA A 477 1.40 17.37 44.10
N THR A 478 2.15 16.45 44.71
CA THR A 478 2.19 16.19 46.15
C THR A 478 3.34 16.92 46.80
#